data_AF-A0A963BBU6-F1
#
_entry.id   AF-A0A963BBU6-F1
#
_cell.length_a   1.000
_cell.length_b   1.000
_cell.length_c   1.000
_cell.angle_alpha   90.00
_cell.angle_beta   90.00
_cell.angle_gamma   90.00
#
_symmetry.space_group_name_H-M   'P 1'
#
loop_
_entity.id
_entity.type
_entity.pdbx_description
1 polymer ?
#
loop_
_entity_poly.entity_id
_entity_poly.type
_entity_poly.pdbx_seq_one_letter_code
_entity_poly.pdbx_strand_id
1 'polypeptide(L)'
;MSDTQFGASFRPGTGTEFRLWAPDHNRVELLLLPPGGNSWRMAMHPQQEGFFALTVADAAPGWRYQYIVDGEGPFPDPASRKQADDVHDPSEVVDSAFAWSDQEWRGPVWPSAVIYELHVGTFTPEGTFLGVMSRLDYLCELGVTAIELMPIADFPGRRNWGYDGTFLFAPDSSYGRPEDLKRLVDACHRRGL
;
A
#
# COMPACT_ATOMS: atom_id res chain seq x y z
N MET A 1 12.77 -9.51 6.73
CA MET A 1 11.36 -9.13 6.57
C MET A 1 11.00 -8.28 7.77
N SER A 2 10.51 -7.06 7.55
CA SER A 2 10.09 -6.17 8.63
C SER A 2 8.89 -6.81 9.34
N ASP A 3 9.02 -7.09 10.63
CA ASP A 3 7.91 -7.53 11.47
C ASP A 3 7.05 -6.29 11.76
N THR A 4 6.13 -5.99 10.84
CA THR A 4 5.27 -4.82 10.94
C THR A 4 4.27 -5.02 12.07
N GLN A 5 4.22 -4.08 13.00
CA GLN A 5 3.35 -4.18 14.19
C GLN A 5 1.86 -4.01 13.87
N PHE A 6 1.51 -3.47 12.70
CA PHE A 6 0.15 -3.11 12.30
C PHE A 6 -0.28 -3.69 10.95
N GLY A 7 -1.59 -3.83 10.81
CA GLY A 7 -2.31 -4.20 9.59
C GLY A 7 -2.17 -5.67 9.20
N ALA A 8 -2.47 -5.98 7.94
CA ALA A 8 -2.36 -7.32 7.38
C ALA A 8 -0.94 -7.66 6.90
N SER A 9 -0.39 -8.78 7.38
CA SER A 9 0.93 -9.29 7.03
C SER A 9 0.83 -10.72 6.49
N PHE A 10 0.92 -10.86 5.17
CA PHE A 10 0.92 -12.16 4.50
C PHE A 10 2.29 -12.87 4.62
N ARG A 11 2.27 -14.17 4.95
CA ARG A 11 3.44 -15.05 4.98
C ARG A 11 3.12 -16.34 4.19
N PRO A 12 3.83 -16.61 3.08
CA PRO A 12 3.64 -17.85 2.32
C PRO A 12 3.74 -19.09 3.22
N GLY A 13 2.74 -19.98 3.14
CA GLY A 13 2.67 -21.22 3.93
C GLY A 13 2.14 -21.07 5.36
N THR A 14 1.96 -19.84 5.87
CA THR A 14 1.33 -19.57 7.18
C THR A 14 -0.02 -18.89 7.06
N GLY A 15 -0.23 -18.07 6.03
CA GLY A 15 -1.44 -17.26 5.83
C GLY A 15 -1.22 -15.79 6.14
N THR A 16 -2.28 -15.09 6.51
CA THR A 16 -2.21 -13.66 6.85
C THR A 16 -2.47 -13.43 8.32
N GLU A 17 -1.56 -12.71 8.98
CA GLU A 17 -1.78 -12.15 10.31
C GLU A 17 -2.38 -10.75 10.18
N PHE A 18 -3.48 -10.50 10.88
CA PHE A 18 -4.15 -9.21 10.96
C PHE A 18 -3.93 -8.63 12.35
N ARG A 19 -3.45 -7.38 12.44
CA ARG A 19 -3.21 -6.68 13.71
C ARG A 19 -3.82 -5.28 13.70
N LEU A 20 -4.63 -4.97 14.70
CA LEU A 20 -5.24 -3.66 14.91
C LEU A 20 -4.91 -3.15 16.32
N TRP A 21 -4.48 -1.90 16.45
CA TRP A 21 -4.37 -1.24 17.75
C TRP A 21 -5.68 -0.50 18.05
N ALA A 22 -6.36 -0.90 19.12
CA ALA A 22 -7.67 -0.38 19.51
C ALA A 22 -7.81 -0.45 21.05
N PRO A 23 -6.98 0.29 21.80
CA PRO A 23 -6.80 0.11 23.25
C PRO A 23 -8.06 0.41 24.07
N ASP A 24 -8.93 1.28 23.58
CA ASP A 24 -10.15 1.72 24.27
C ASP A 24 -11.38 0.87 23.92
N HIS A 25 -11.19 -0.21 23.15
CA HIS A 25 -12.25 -1.08 22.66
C HIS A 25 -12.18 -2.49 23.25
N ASN A 26 -13.34 -3.14 23.38
CA ASN A 26 -13.44 -4.44 24.04
C ASN A 26 -13.49 -5.60 23.04
N ARG A 27 -14.02 -5.36 21.85
CA ARG A 27 -14.21 -6.37 20.82
C ARG A 27 -13.80 -5.86 19.46
N VAL A 28 -12.94 -6.61 18.79
CA VAL A 28 -12.62 -6.43 17.37
C VAL A 28 -12.91 -7.73 16.64
N GLU A 29 -13.56 -7.62 15.49
CA GLU A 29 -13.85 -8.75 14.61
C GLU A 29 -13.32 -8.44 13.21
N LEU A 30 -12.67 -9.43 12.60
CA LEU A 30 -12.24 -9.38 11.21
C LEU A 30 -13.40 -9.79 10.32
N LEU A 31 -13.82 -8.91 9.41
CA LEU A 31 -14.66 -9.25 8.27
C LEU A 31 -13.76 -9.56 7.08
N LEU A 32 -13.65 -10.83 6.72
CA LEU A 32 -12.84 -11.32 5.61
C LEU A 32 -13.72 -11.58 4.38
N LEU A 33 -13.28 -11.10 3.22
CA LEU A 33 -14.02 -11.04 1.96
C LEU A 33 -13.18 -11.65 0.83
N PRO A 34 -13.19 -12.99 0.66
CA PRO A 34 -12.47 -13.65 -0.41
C PRO A 34 -13.07 -13.33 -1.78
N PRO A 35 -12.25 -13.26 -2.85
CA PRO A 35 -12.77 -13.10 -4.20
C PRO A 35 -13.67 -14.29 -4.61
N GLY A 36 -14.93 -14.01 -4.96
CA GLY A 36 -15.87 -15.03 -5.42
C GLY A 36 -16.31 -16.06 -4.36
N GLY A 37 -16.02 -15.80 -3.08
CA GLY A 37 -16.35 -16.69 -1.97
C GLY A 37 -17.34 -16.10 -0.97
N ASN A 38 -17.64 -16.85 0.09
CA ASN A 38 -18.45 -16.37 1.20
C ASN A 38 -17.60 -15.49 2.13
N SER A 39 -18.22 -14.44 2.65
CA SER A 39 -17.63 -13.61 3.70
C SER A 39 -17.61 -14.32 5.04
N TRP A 40 -16.57 -14.09 5.84
CA TRP A 40 -16.46 -14.61 7.20
C TRP A 40 -16.24 -13.49 8.20
N ARG A 41 -16.90 -13.60 9.35
CA ARG A 41 -16.71 -12.72 10.50
C ARG A 41 -16.06 -13.53 11.61
N MET A 42 -14.89 -13.09 12.07
CA MET A 42 -14.06 -13.82 13.02
C MET A 42 -13.65 -12.91 14.17
N ALA A 43 -13.85 -13.34 15.41
CA ALA A 43 -13.36 -12.59 16.56
C ALA A 43 -11.82 -12.54 16.55
N MET A 44 -11.27 -11.34 16.75
CA MET A 44 -9.84 -11.15 16.97
C MET A 44 -9.52 -11.28 18.45
N HIS A 45 -8.32 -11.74 18.76
CA HIS A 45 -7.90 -11.98 20.13
C HIS A 45 -7.19 -10.76 20.70
N PRO A 46 -7.61 -10.21 21.86
CA PRO A 46 -6.86 -9.18 22.56
C PRO A 46 -5.43 -9.64 22.82
N GLN A 47 -4.49 -8.73 22.62
CA GLN A 47 -3.05 -8.87 22.84
C GLN A 47 -2.59 -7.83 23.87
N GLN A 48 -1.29 -7.82 24.17
CA GLN A 48 -0.69 -6.80 25.02
C GLN A 48 -0.81 -5.40 24.37
N GLU A 49 -0.73 -4.36 25.21
CA GLU A 49 -0.64 -2.94 24.78
C GLU A 49 -1.82 -2.45 23.92
N GLY A 50 -3.00 -3.06 24.04
CA GLY A 50 -4.23 -2.62 23.37
C GLY A 50 -4.35 -3.11 21.92
N PHE A 51 -3.54 -4.08 21.51
CA PHE A 51 -3.65 -4.72 20.21
C PHE A 51 -4.72 -5.81 20.19
N PHE A 52 -5.27 -6.07 19.00
CA PHE A 52 -6.05 -7.24 18.65
C PHE A 52 -5.37 -7.94 17.48
N ALA A 53 -5.32 -9.28 17.52
CA ALA A 53 -4.67 -10.06 16.47
C ALA A 53 -5.45 -11.33 16.09
N LEU A 54 -5.35 -11.70 14.82
CA LEU A 54 -5.87 -12.97 14.29
C LEU A 54 -5.01 -13.42 13.11
N THR A 55 -4.60 -14.69 13.10
CA THR A 55 -3.98 -15.31 11.93
C THR A 55 -5.00 -16.20 11.22
N VAL A 56 -5.16 -16.00 9.91
CA VAL A 56 -6.05 -16.80 9.07
C VAL A 56 -5.20 -17.52 8.03
N ALA A 57 -5.13 -18.85 8.14
CA ALA A 57 -4.21 -19.68 7.34
C ALA A 57 -4.44 -19.57 5.82
N ASP A 58 -5.70 -19.47 5.40
CA ASP A 58 -6.07 -19.44 3.98
C ASP A 58 -6.17 -18.02 3.41
N ALA A 59 -6.07 -16.98 4.24
CA ALA A 59 -6.13 -15.60 3.78
C ALA A 59 -4.89 -15.27 2.94
N ALA A 60 -5.12 -14.92 1.67
CA ALA A 60 -4.08 -14.75 0.66
C ALA A 60 -4.12 -13.36 0.01
N PRO A 61 -3.05 -12.94 -0.70
CA PRO A 61 -3.06 -11.71 -1.46
C PRO A 61 -4.26 -11.60 -2.40
N GLY A 62 -4.86 -10.40 -2.46
CA GLY A 62 -6.09 -10.12 -3.21
C GLY A 62 -7.38 -10.35 -2.41
N TRP A 63 -7.31 -10.96 -1.22
CA TRP A 63 -8.46 -11.05 -0.32
C TRP A 63 -8.72 -9.69 0.32
N ARG A 64 -9.99 -9.31 0.37
CA ARG A 64 -10.43 -8.05 0.96
C ARG A 64 -10.79 -8.24 2.42
N TYR A 65 -10.63 -7.22 3.25
CA TYR A 65 -10.98 -7.28 4.66
C TYR A 65 -11.31 -5.92 5.26
N GLN A 66 -12.04 -5.95 6.36
CA GLN A 66 -12.40 -4.80 7.18
C GLN A 66 -12.47 -5.22 8.65
N TYR A 67 -12.46 -4.26 9.56
CA TYR A 67 -12.63 -4.47 11.00
C TYR A 67 -14.02 -4.01 11.47
N ILE A 68 -14.62 -4.77 12.38
CA ILE A 68 -15.83 -4.37 13.12
C ILE A 68 -15.39 -4.17 14.57
N VAL A 69 -15.60 -2.97 15.10
CA VAL A 69 -15.09 -2.56 16.42
C VAL A 69 -16.27 -2.28 17.33
N ASP A 70 -16.38 -3.03 18.43
CA ASP A 70 -17.51 -3.00 19.37
C ASP A 70 -18.91 -3.14 18.74
N GLY A 71 -18.98 -3.66 17.50
CA GLY A 71 -20.21 -3.83 16.73
C GLY A 71 -20.47 -2.72 15.69
N GLU A 72 -19.61 -1.72 15.64
CA GLU A 72 -19.64 -0.65 14.64
C GLU A 72 -18.73 -0.96 13.43
N GLY A 73 -19.02 -0.31 12.30
CA GLY A 73 -18.33 -0.51 11.03
C GLY A 73 -19.21 -1.20 9.97
N PRO A 74 -18.62 -1.92 9.01
CA PRO A 74 -17.20 -2.28 8.93
C PRO A 74 -16.28 -1.11 8.53
N PHE A 75 -15.08 -1.06 9.09
CA PHE A 75 -14.06 -0.04 8.84
C PHE A 75 -12.87 -0.60 8.05
N PRO A 76 -12.27 0.17 7.13
CA PRO A 76 -11.00 -0.20 6.51
C PRO A 76 -9.86 -0.26 7.54
N ASP A 77 -8.75 -0.89 7.17
CA ASP A 77 -7.56 -0.95 8.01
C ASP A 77 -6.83 0.41 8.02
N PRO A 78 -6.64 1.06 9.19
CA PRO A 78 -5.86 2.31 9.25
C PRO A 78 -4.40 2.14 8.82
N ALA A 79 -3.86 0.91 8.90
CA ALA A 79 -2.55 0.52 8.40
C ALA A 79 -2.64 -0.33 7.12
N SER A 80 -3.68 -0.09 6.30
CA SER A 80 -3.85 -0.72 5.00
C SER A 80 -2.62 -0.53 4.12
N ARG A 81 -2.24 -1.59 3.40
CA ARG A 81 -1.17 -1.54 2.39
C ARG A 81 -1.72 -1.34 0.97
N LYS A 82 -3.04 -1.44 0.82
CA LYS A 82 -3.79 -1.23 -0.42
C LYS A 82 -5.28 -1.15 -0.08
N GLN A 83 -5.96 -0.09 -0.53
CA GLN A 83 -7.43 -0.13 -0.59
C GLN A 83 -7.90 -0.86 -1.86
N ALA A 84 -9.04 -1.54 -1.75
CA ALA A 84 -9.65 -2.22 -2.88
C ALA A 84 -9.98 -1.23 -4.00
N ASP A 85 -10.69 -0.16 -3.63
CA ASP A 85 -11.30 0.81 -4.55
C ASP A 85 -11.12 2.25 -4.01
N ASP A 86 -11.88 2.73 -3.02
CA ASP A 86 -11.73 4.08 -2.40
C ASP A 86 -11.51 3.98 -0.86
N VAL A 87 -11.36 5.13 -0.18
CA VAL A 87 -10.96 5.19 1.24
C VAL A 87 -11.93 4.54 2.23
N HIS A 88 -13.17 4.30 1.84
CA HIS A 88 -14.18 3.64 2.68
C HIS A 88 -14.36 2.16 2.33
N ASP A 89 -13.77 1.72 1.22
CA ASP A 89 -13.87 0.36 0.74
C ASP A 89 -12.96 -0.58 1.53
N PRO A 90 -13.13 -1.91 1.38
CA PRO A 90 -12.28 -2.87 2.05
C PRO A 90 -10.80 -2.70 1.73
N SER A 91 -9.96 -2.93 2.74
CA SER A 91 -8.52 -3.08 2.54
C SER A 91 -8.21 -4.42 1.89
N GLU A 92 -7.09 -4.52 1.18
CA GLU A 92 -6.69 -5.73 0.47
C GLU A 92 -5.40 -6.31 1.07
N VAL A 93 -5.38 -7.62 1.29
CA VAL A 93 -4.16 -8.33 1.63
C VAL A 93 -3.20 -8.25 0.44
N VAL A 94 -1.97 -7.84 0.68
CA VAL A 94 -0.93 -7.76 -0.35
C VAL A 94 0.27 -8.61 0.03
N ASP A 95 0.95 -9.14 -0.99
CA ASP A 95 2.27 -9.73 -0.77
C ASP A 95 3.33 -8.62 -0.74
N SER A 96 4.08 -8.57 0.36
CA SER A 96 5.19 -7.64 0.47
C SER A 96 6.38 -8.03 -0.42
N ALA A 97 6.49 -9.30 -0.82
CA ALA A 97 7.56 -9.79 -1.66
C ALA A 97 7.61 -9.06 -3.01
N PHE A 98 8.84 -8.81 -3.48
CA PHE A 98 9.11 -8.24 -4.80
C PHE A 98 10.56 -8.58 -5.18
N ALA A 99 10.76 -9.03 -6.42
CA ALA A 99 12.08 -9.36 -6.95
C ALA A 99 12.76 -8.09 -7.47
N TRP A 100 13.31 -7.31 -6.55
CA TRP A 100 14.11 -6.12 -6.89
C TRP A 100 15.32 -6.49 -7.74
N SER A 101 15.74 -5.57 -8.62
CA SER A 101 16.91 -5.73 -9.51
C SER A 101 17.95 -4.62 -9.31
N ASP A 102 17.83 -3.87 -8.23
CA ASP A 102 18.54 -2.63 -7.93
C ASP A 102 19.65 -2.79 -6.88
N GLN A 103 20.19 -4.00 -6.68
CA GLN A 103 21.15 -4.28 -5.60
C GLN A 103 22.43 -3.44 -5.67
N GLU A 104 22.78 -2.99 -6.87
CA GLU A 104 23.94 -2.13 -7.12
C GLU A 104 23.63 -0.63 -7.02
N TRP A 105 22.36 -0.25 -6.91
CA TRP A 105 21.94 1.14 -6.81
C TRP A 105 22.45 1.79 -5.51
N ARG A 106 22.87 3.06 -5.60
CA ARG A 106 23.44 3.81 -4.47
C ARG A 106 22.77 5.19 -4.27
N GLY A 107 21.81 5.55 -5.12
CA GLY A 107 21.22 6.89 -5.11
C GLY A 107 22.08 7.94 -5.82
N PRO A 108 21.50 9.11 -6.14
CA PRO A 108 22.25 10.25 -6.65
C PRO A 108 23.13 10.89 -5.57
N VAL A 109 24.24 11.48 -5.97
CA VAL A 109 25.06 12.33 -5.08
C VAL A 109 24.31 13.64 -4.84
N TRP A 110 23.95 13.93 -3.58
CA TRP A 110 23.03 15.03 -3.24
C TRP A 110 23.42 16.41 -3.79
N PRO A 111 24.70 16.86 -3.74
CA PRO A 111 25.11 18.12 -4.37
C PRO A 111 24.90 18.21 -5.88
N SER A 112 24.77 17.07 -6.58
CA SER A 112 24.48 16.99 -8.01
C SER A 112 23.02 16.67 -8.32
N ALA A 113 22.15 16.64 -7.30
CA ALA A 113 20.75 16.28 -7.48
C ALA A 113 20.00 17.33 -8.31
N VAL A 114 19.42 16.90 -9.41
CA VAL A 114 18.44 17.64 -10.20
C VAL A 114 17.11 16.92 -10.02
N ILE A 115 16.27 17.49 -9.14
CA ILE A 115 14.99 16.90 -8.76
C ILE A 115 13.90 17.35 -9.72
N TYR A 116 13.14 16.39 -10.23
CA TYR A 116 11.92 16.62 -10.99
C TYR A 116 10.70 16.22 -10.18
N GLU A 117 9.96 17.21 -9.68
CA GLU A 117 8.69 16.98 -9.01
C GLU A 117 7.61 16.60 -10.04
N LEU A 118 6.87 15.51 -9.79
CA LEU A 118 5.76 15.11 -10.64
C LEU A 118 4.55 14.60 -9.85
N HIS A 119 3.38 14.86 -10.43
CA HIS A 119 2.10 14.35 -9.97
C HIS A 119 1.70 13.13 -10.82
N VAL A 120 1.60 11.94 -10.19
CA VAL A 120 1.35 10.67 -10.90
C VAL A 120 0.07 10.74 -11.75
N GLY A 121 -1.02 11.26 -11.19
CA GLY A 121 -2.33 11.33 -11.85
C GLY A 121 -2.44 12.30 -13.03
N THR A 122 -1.42 13.12 -13.31
CA THR A 122 -1.47 14.12 -14.40
C THR A 122 -0.25 14.13 -15.31
N PHE A 123 0.83 13.45 -14.92
CA PHE A 123 2.06 13.38 -15.71
C PHE A 123 1.87 12.64 -17.05
N THR A 124 0.96 11.67 -17.09
CA THR A 124 0.57 10.94 -18.30
C THR A 124 -0.96 10.88 -18.43
N PRO A 125 -1.52 10.71 -19.64
CA PRO A 125 -2.97 10.53 -19.81
C PRO A 125 -3.55 9.38 -18.99
N GLU A 126 -2.78 8.32 -18.78
CA GLU A 126 -3.16 7.16 -17.97
C GLU A 126 -3.23 7.50 -16.48
N GLY A 127 -2.38 8.42 -16.00
CA GLY A 127 -2.38 8.85 -14.60
C GLY A 127 -1.92 7.77 -13.61
N THR A 128 -1.01 6.89 -14.01
CA THR A 128 -0.59 5.71 -13.21
C THR A 128 0.92 5.63 -13.00
N PHE A 129 1.38 4.82 -12.04
CA PHE A 129 2.80 4.51 -11.85
C PHE A 129 3.44 3.91 -13.10
N LEU A 130 2.72 3.03 -13.82
CA LEU A 130 3.20 2.46 -15.08
C LEU A 130 3.25 3.50 -16.20
N GLY A 131 2.33 4.46 -16.20
CA GLY A 131 2.38 5.63 -17.08
C GLY A 131 3.66 6.45 -16.85
N VAL A 132 3.98 6.79 -15.60
CA VAL A 132 5.25 7.44 -15.24
C VAL A 132 6.45 6.61 -15.69
N MET A 133 6.43 5.29 -15.43
CA MET A 133 7.49 4.37 -15.79
C MET A 133 7.78 4.37 -17.31
N SER A 134 6.74 4.52 -18.15
CA SER A 134 6.89 4.59 -19.60
C SER A 134 7.62 5.83 -20.12
N ARG A 135 7.79 6.85 -19.27
CA ARG A 135 8.41 8.15 -19.61
C ARG A 135 9.77 8.36 -18.95
N LEU A 136 10.34 7.34 -18.28
CA LEU A 136 11.63 7.48 -17.61
C LEU A 136 12.78 7.81 -18.57
N ASP A 137 12.77 7.26 -19.79
CA ASP A 137 13.82 7.56 -20.79
C ASP A 137 13.82 9.07 -21.14
N TYR A 138 12.64 9.68 -21.27
CA TYR A 138 12.49 11.13 -21.46
C TYR A 138 13.06 11.92 -20.27
N LEU A 139 12.80 11.48 -19.04
CA LEU A 139 13.32 12.15 -17.84
C LEU A 139 14.85 12.05 -17.75
N CYS A 140 15.43 10.88 -18.09
CA CYS A 140 16.87 10.71 -18.20
C CYS A 140 17.48 11.62 -19.27
N GLU A 141 16.88 11.69 -20.46
CA GLU A 141 17.33 12.57 -21.55
C GLU A 141 17.26 14.06 -21.18
N LEU A 142 16.26 14.45 -20.39
CA LEU A 142 16.14 15.80 -19.84
C LEU A 142 17.29 16.16 -18.89
N GLY A 143 17.96 15.15 -18.32
CA GLY A 143 19.09 15.32 -17.39
C GLY A 143 18.68 15.40 -15.92
N VAL A 144 17.49 14.91 -15.57
CA VAL A 144 17.08 14.80 -14.16
C VAL A 144 17.83 13.64 -13.50
N THR A 145 18.08 13.74 -12.19
CA THR A 145 18.82 12.70 -11.45
C THR A 145 18.02 12.12 -10.28
N ALA A 146 16.84 12.67 -10.02
CA ALA A 146 15.92 12.22 -8.99
C ALA A 146 14.49 12.63 -9.37
N ILE A 147 13.53 11.78 -9.03
CA ILE A 147 12.10 12.08 -9.16
C ILE A 147 11.53 12.30 -7.76
N GLU A 148 10.85 13.42 -7.56
CA GLU A 148 10.04 13.66 -6.37
C GLU A 148 8.58 13.41 -6.74
N LEU A 149 7.99 12.35 -6.20
CA LEU A 149 6.56 12.13 -6.35
C LEU A 149 5.82 13.03 -5.35
N MET A 150 4.85 13.80 -5.84
CA MET A 150 3.83 14.39 -4.98
C MET A 150 3.15 13.28 -4.15
N PRO A 151 2.53 13.59 -3.00
CA PRO A 151 2.05 12.56 -2.07
C PRO A 151 1.18 11.50 -2.75
N ILE A 152 1.53 10.25 -2.49
CA ILE A 152 0.91 9.07 -3.12
C ILE A 152 0.04 8.26 -2.16
N ALA A 153 -0.09 8.69 -0.90
CA ALA A 153 -0.93 8.00 0.07
C ALA A 153 -2.40 8.03 -0.39
N ASP A 154 -3.12 6.93 -0.19
CA ASP A 154 -4.51 6.76 -0.63
C ASP A 154 -5.42 7.86 -0.04
N PHE A 155 -6.23 8.49 -0.91
CA PHE A 155 -7.05 9.66 -0.60
C PHE A 155 -8.48 9.52 -1.13
N PRO A 156 -9.45 10.31 -0.62
CA PRO A 156 -10.83 10.19 -1.07
C PRO A 156 -11.01 10.57 -2.55
N GLY A 157 -11.64 9.68 -3.31
CA GLY A 157 -11.94 9.86 -4.73
C GLY A 157 -10.75 9.63 -5.65
N ARG A 158 -10.85 10.06 -6.91
CA ARG A 158 -9.92 9.64 -7.99
C ARG A 158 -8.94 10.70 -8.47
N ARG A 159 -9.04 11.93 -7.93
CA ARG A 159 -8.21 13.06 -8.32
C ARG A 159 -7.99 13.95 -7.11
N ASN A 160 -6.76 13.97 -6.61
CA ASN A 160 -6.31 14.81 -5.52
C ASN A 160 -4.80 15.04 -5.70
N TRP A 161 -4.26 16.15 -5.18
CA TRP A 161 -2.82 16.37 -5.10
C TRP A 161 -2.13 15.52 -4.02
N GLY A 162 -2.90 14.83 -3.18
CA GLY A 162 -2.44 13.82 -2.23
C GLY A 162 -2.17 14.33 -0.81
N TYR A 163 -2.28 15.64 -0.57
CA TYR A 163 -2.05 16.23 0.76
C TYR A 163 -3.16 15.92 1.79
N ASP A 164 -4.28 15.33 1.33
CA ASP A 164 -5.37 14.81 2.18
C ASP A 164 -5.28 13.29 2.39
N GLY A 165 -4.07 12.71 2.29
CA GLY A 165 -3.84 11.27 2.40
C GLY A 165 -4.41 10.66 3.68
N THR A 166 -5.23 9.62 3.52
CA THR A 166 -5.93 8.93 4.61
C THR A 166 -5.19 7.66 5.04
N PHE A 167 -4.68 6.87 4.10
CA PHE A 167 -3.93 5.63 4.40
C PHE A 167 -2.45 5.78 4.08
N LEU A 168 -1.67 6.17 5.09
CA LEU A 168 -0.24 6.48 4.96
C LEU A 168 0.64 5.29 4.55
N PHE A 169 0.12 4.07 4.62
CA PHE A 169 0.82 2.82 4.28
C PHE A 169 0.41 2.25 2.92
N ALA A 170 -0.60 2.84 2.26
CA ALA A 170 -1.10 2.40 0.97
C ALA A 170 -0.84 3.48 -0.09
N PRO A 171 -0.19 3.15 -1.22
CA PRO A 171 -0.27 4.01 -2.38
C PRO A 171 -1.72 4.04 -2.90
N ASP A 172 -2.15 5.19 -3.39
CA ASP A 172 -3.50 5.43 -3.89
C ASP A 172 -3.89 4.45 -5.01
N SER A 173 -5.05 3.83 -4.85
CA SER A 173 -5.55 2.80 -5.75
C SER A 173 -5.71 3.29 -7.21
N SER A 174 -5.95 4.59 -7.42
CA SER A 174 -6.14 5.18 -8.75
C SER A 174 -4.85 5.25 -9.55
N TYR A 175 -3.70 5.25 -8.88
CA TYR A 175 -2.38 5.26 -9.50
C TYR A 175 -1.88 3.85 -9.89
N GLY A 176 -2.52 2.81 -9.39
CA GLY A 176 -2.20 1.41 -9.65
C GLY A 176 -2.03 0.61 -8.37
N ARG A 177 -1.39 -0.56 -8.47
CA ARG A 177 -1.14 -1.41 -7.30
C ARG A 177 0.18 -1.04 -6.62
N PRO A 178 0.40 -1.45 -5.35
CA PRO A 178 1.71 -1.33 -4.71
C PRO A 178 2.85 -1.98 -5.51
N GLU A 179 2.56 -3.06 -6.26
CA GLU A 179 3.53 -3.68 -7.15
C GLU A 179 3.95 -2.77 -8.32
N ASP A 180 3.07 -1.89 -8.80
CA ASP A 180 3.37 -0.96 -9.88
C ASP A 180 4.27 0.18 -9.41
N LEU A 181 4.06 0.66 -8.18
CA LEU A 181 5.00 1.59 -7.53
C LEU A 181 6.38 0.94 -7.36
N LYS A 182 6.44 -0.31 -6.88
CA LYS A 182 7.71 -1.05 -6.77
C LYS A 182 8.41 -1.18 -8.13
N ARG A 183 7.67 -1.49 -9.21
CA ARG A 183 8.20 -1.53 -10.58
C ARG A 183 8.73 -0.19 -11.05
N LEU A 184 8.02 0.91 -10.77
CA LEU A 184 8.47 2.26 -11.08
C LEU A 184 9.80 2.57 -10.38
N VAL A 185 9.88 2.35 -9.07
CA VAL A 185 11.10 2.58 -8.27
C VAL A 185 12.27 1.76 -8.79
N ASP A 186 12.07 0.46 -9.00
CA ASP A 186 13.10 -0.45 -9.54
C ASP A 186 13.55 -0.02 -10.96
N ALA A 187 12.63 0.48 -11.78
CA ALA A 187 12.94 1.00 -13.11
C ALA A 187 13.68 2.35 -13.10
N CYS A 188 13.43 3.21 -12.10
CA CYS A 188 14.21 4.42 -11.85
C CYS A 188 15.64 4.06 -11.47
N HIS A 189 15.81 3.18 -10.49
CA HIS A 189 17.12 2.77 -9.99
C HIS A 189 17.99 2.16 -11.09
N ARG A 190 17.43 1.32 -11.97
CA ARG A 190 18.15 0.78 -13.15
C ARG A 190 18.60 1.84 -14.15
N ARG A 191 17.99 3.03 -14.15
CA ARG A 191 18.30 4.15 -15.04
C ARG A 191 19.17 5.23 -14.39
N GLY A 192 19.53 5.04 -13.13
CA GLY A 192 20.32 6.01 -12.40
C GLY A 192 19.51 7.17 -11.82
N LEU A 193 18.20 6.99 -11.62
CA LEU A 193 17.25 7.96 -11.04
C LEU A 193 16.88 7.61 -9.60
#